data_AF-A0A452YT79-F1
#
_entry.id   AF-A0A452YT79-F1
#
_cell.length_a   1.000
_cell.length_b   1.000
_cell.length_c   1.000
_cell.angle_alpha   90.00
_cell.angle_beta   90.00
_cell.angle_gamma   90.00
#
_symmetry.space_group_name_H-M   'P 1'
#
loop_
_entity.id
_entity.type
_entity.pdbx_description
1 polymer ?
#
loop_
_entity_poly.entity_id
_entity_poly.type
_entity_poly.pdbx_seq_one_letter_code
_entity_poly.pdbx_strand_id
1 'polypeptide(L)'
;RRAVVPSLHKRFLSVMVDKVFCKCAERLVEKLETYALSGEPVNMEARFSQMTLDVIGLSLFNYNFDSLTSDSPVIDAVYTALKEAEARSTDLLPYWQVGL
;
A
#
# COMPACT_ATOMS: atom_id res chain seq x y z
N ARG A 1 -15.73 -13.81 -7.35
CA ARG A 1 -14.88 -13.43 -8.51
C ARG A 1 -15.66 -12.80 -9.66
N ARG A 2 -16.73 -13.41 -10.22
CA ARG A 2 -17.48 -12.88 -11.38
C ARG A 2 -18.10 -11.49 -11.20
N ALA A 3 -18.46 -11.09 -9.98
CA ALA A 3 -19.01 -9.76 -9.70
C ALA A 3 -17.95 -8.66 -9.55
N VAL A 4 -16.67 -9.02 -9.33
CA VAL A 4 -15.58 -8.05 -9.12
C VAL A 4 -14.86 -7.72 -10.42
N VAL A 5 -14.72 -8.69 -11.35
CA VAL A 5 -14.04 -8.46 -12.62
C VAL A 5 -14.64 -7.28 -13.43
N PRO A 6 -15.98 -7.08 -13.48
CA PRO A 6 -16.57 -5.96 -14.22
C PRO A 6 -16.20 -4.58 -13.68
N SER A 7 -15.79 -4.43 -12.41
CA SER A 7 -15.40 -3.12 -11.86
C SER A 7 -14.07 -2.61 -12.42
N LEU A 8 -13.20 -3.52 -12.87
CA LEU A 8 -11.89 -3.23 -13.44
C LEU A 8 -11.96 -3.00 -14.97
N HIS A 9 -12.93 -2.22 -15.43
CA HIS A 9 -13.11 -1.92 -16.85
C HIS A 9 -12.13 -0.83 -17.35
N LYS A 10 -11.89 -0.77 -18.67
CA LYS A 10 -10.92 0.17 -19.29
C LYS A 10 -11.11 1.63 -18.86
N ARG A 11 -12.36 2.10 -18.77
CA ARG A 11 -12.67 3.47 -18.32
C ARG A 11 -12.27 3.72 -16.85
N PHE A 12 -12.42 2.73 -15.97
CA PHE A 12 -12.01 2.83 -14.57
C PHE A 12 -10.48 2.93 -14.49
N LEU A 13 -9.76 2.05 -15.20
CA LEU A 13 -8.30 2.09 -15.25
C LEU A 13 -7.77 3.42 -15.79
N SER A 14 -8.39 3.97 -16.83
CA SER A 14 -8.01 5.28 -17.39
C SER A 14 -8.14 6.41 -16.36
N VAL A 15 -9.19 6.38 -15.53
CA VAL A 15 -9.38 7.38 -14.46
C VAL A 15 -8.41 7.14 -13.31
N MET A 16 -8.13 5.88 -12.97
CA MET A 16 -7.20 5.54 -11.89
C MET A 16 -5.75 5.93 -12.21
N VAL A 17 -5.32 5.81 -13.48
CA VAL A 17 -4.00 6.29 -13.91
C VAL A 17 -3.85 7.78 -13.63
N ASP A 18 -4.81 8.57 -14.10
CA ASP A 18 -4.77 10.04 -13.99
C ASP A 18 -4.94 10.52 -12.54
N LYS A 19 -5.94 10.00 -11.82
CA LYS A 19 -6.32 10.53 -10.50
C LYS A 19 -5.59 9.91 -9.31
N VAL A 20 -5.08 8.68 -9.46
CA VAL A 20 -4.49 7.92 -8.35
C VAL A 20 -3.03 7.63 -8.61
N PHE A 21 -2.67 6.95 -9.70
CA PHE A 21 -1.27 6.57 -9.93
C PHE A 21 -0.35 7.78 -10.11
N CYS A 22 -0.70 8.72 -11.00
CA CYS A 22 0.09 9.93 -11.21
C CYS A 22 0.21 10.75 -9.93
N LYS A 23 -0.91 11.00 -9.23
CA LYS A 23 -0.93 11.77 -7.99
C LYS A 23 -0.09 11.15 -6.87
N CYS A 24 -0.17 9.83 -6.67
CA CYS A 24 0.64 9.15 -5.65
C CYS A 24 2.13 9.13 -6.01
N ALA A 25 2.46 9.01 -7.31
CA ALA A 25 3.84 9.08 -7.78
C ALA A 25 4.43 10.49 -7.61
N GLU A 26 3.68 11.53 -7.94
CA GLU A 26 4.09 12.93 -7.71
C GLU A 26 4.35 13.19 -6.22
N ARG A 27 3.44 12.75 -5.34
CA ARG A 27 3.63 12.87 -3.88
C ARG A 27 4.88 12.13 -3.39
N LEU A 28 5.19 10.97 -3.96
CA LEU A 28 6.43 10.27 -3.64
C LEU A 28 7.66 11.08 -4.09
N VAL A 29 7.64 11.65 -5.29
CA VAL A 29 8.74 12.48 -5.81
C VAL A 29 8.95 13.72 -4.92
N GLU A 30 7.88 14.43 -4.54
CA GLU A 30 7.94 15.57 -3.62
C GLU A 30 8.65 15.21 -2.30
N LYS A 31 8.39 14.02 -1.75
CA LYS A 31 9.08 13.54 -0.55
C LYS A 31 10.56 13.24 -0.83
N LEU A 32 10.86 12.63 -1.97
CA LEU A 32 12.24 12.29 -2.36
C LEU A 32 13.09 13.53 -2.68
N GLU A 33 12.50 14.63 -3.14
CA GLU A 33 13.23 15.89 -3.38
C GLU A 33 13.94 16.39 -2.12
N THR A 34 13.31 16.26 -0.95
CA THR A 34 13.95 16.65 0.33
C THR A 34 15.22 15.86 0.63
N TYR A 35 15.23 14.56 0.27
CA TYR A 35 16.40 13.69 0.42
C TYR A 35 17.45 13.96 -0.67
N ALA A 36 17.02 14.31 -1.89
CA ALA A 36 17.91 14.70 -2.96
C ALA A 36 18.69 15.99 -2.63
N LEU A 37 18.04 16.94 -1.94
CA LEU A 37 18.67 18.18 -1.47
C LEU A 37 19.60 17.98 -0.27
N SER A 38 19.24 17.09 0.67
CA SER A 38 20.08 16.79 1.84
C SER A 38 21.25 15.85 1.52
N GLY A 39 21.14 15.05 0.45
CA GLY A 39 22.11 14.01 0.12
C GLY A 39 22.02 12.77 1.00
N GLU A 40 20.96 12.66 1.82
CA GLU A 40 20.76 11.52 2.71
C GLU A 40 20.29 10.27 1.94
N PRO A 41 20.77 9.08 2.30
CA PRO A 41 20.30 7.84 1.71
C PRO A 41 18.83 7.57 2.09
N VAL A 42 18.04 7.11 1.12
CA VAL A 42 16.63 6.80 1.30
C VAL A 42 16.34 5.31 1.07
N ASN A 43 15.54 4.71 1.95
CA ASN A 43 15.06 3.36 1.75
C ASN A 43 13.89 3.34 0.75
N MET A 44 14.20 3.02 -0.52
CA MET A 44 13.20 2.97 -1.59
C MET A 44 12.16 1.86 -1.39
N GLU A 45 12.51 0.75 -0.75
CA GLU A 45 11.57 -0.36 -0.50
C GLU A 45 10.42 0.10 0.40
N ALA A 46 10.74 0.74 1.52
CA ALA A 46 9.75 1.30 2.43
C ALA A 46 8.87 2.36 1.74
N ARG A 47 9.48 3.22 0.91
CA ARG A 47 8.77 4.27 0.16
C ARG A 47 7.81 3.71 -0.89
N PHE A 48 8.20 2.66 -1.62
CA PHE A 48 7.31 1.99 -2.56
C PHE A 48 6.19 1.21 -1.84
N SER A 49 6.48 0.59 -0.69
CA SER A 49 5.46 -0.05 0.15
C SER A 49 4.37 0.95 0.58
N GLN A 50 4.77 2.13 1.06
CA GLN A 50 3.84 3.23 1.40
C GLN A 50 3.04 3.70 0.16
N MET A 51 3.71 3.98 -0.96
CA MET A 51 3.04 4.45 -2.17
C MET A 51 1.97 3.45 -2.67
N THR A 52 2.30 2.16 -2.69
CA THR A 52 1.37 1.13 -3.17
C THR A 52 0.18 0.91 -2.23
N LEU A 53 0.38 1.08 -0.92
CA LEU A 53 -0.69 1.09 0.08
C LEU A 53 -1.69 2.24 -0.15
N ASP A 54 -1.17 3.45 -0.39
CA ASP A 54 -2.00 4.63 -0.66
C ASP A 54 -2.79 4.47 -1.97
N VAL A 55 -2.13 3.94 -3.01
CA VAL A 55 -2.74 3.68 -4.32
C VAL A 55 -3.91 2.69 -4.21
N ILE A 56 -3.74 1.58 -3.49
CA ILE A 56 -4.82 0.58 -3.38
C ILE A 56 -5.98 1.09 -2.52
N GLY A 57 -5.70 1.90 -1.49
CA GLY A 57 -6.72 2.55 -0.66
C GLY A 57 -7.60 3.52 -1.45
N LEU A 58 -6.96 4.36 -2.25
CA LEU A 58 -7.65 5.29 -3.13
C LEU A 58 -8.41 4.58 -4.25
N SER A 59 -7.82 3.52 -4.82
CA SER A 59 -8.43 2.79 -5.94
C SER A 59 -9.65 1.96 -5.54
N LEU A 60 -9.64 1.31 -4.37
CA LEU A 60 -10.72 0.43 -3.94
C LEU A 60 -11.77 1.14 -3.08
N PHE A 61 -11.33 2.02 -2.19
CA PHE A 61 -12.20 2.60 -1.15
C PHE A 61 -12.35 4.11 -1.29
N ASN A 62 -11.64 4.73 -2.25
CA ASN A 62 -11.52 6.19 -2.35
C ASN A 62 -11.07 6.81 -1.01
N TYR A 63 -10.24 6.07 -0.25
CA TYR A 63 -9.72 6.46 1.04
C TYR A 63 -8.22 6.71 0.92
N ASN A 64 -7.78 7.90 1.32
CA ASN A 64 -6.36 8.24 1.36
C ASN A 64 -5.80 7.85 2.72
N PHE A 65 -4.98 6.80 2.76
CA PHE A 65 -4.26 6.40 3.98
C PHE A 65 -3.18 7.42 4.37
N ASP A 66 -2.65 8.17 3.39
CA ASP A 66 -1.58 9.15 3.55
C ASP A 66 -0.35 8.58 4.29
N SER A 67 -0.02 7.33 3.98
CA SER A 67 1.09 6.58 4.61
C SER A 67 2.46 7.14 4.26
N LEU A 68 2.55 8.00 3.23
CA LEU A 68 3.75 8.75 2.89
C LEU A 68 4.03 9.93 3.84
N THR A 69 3.03 10.36 4.62
CA THR A 69 3.12 11.58 5.43
C THR A 69 3.06 11.30 6.94
N SER A 70 2.22 10.36 7.38
CA SER A 70 2.07 10.02 8.79
C SER A 70 1.74 8.56 9.01
N ASP A 71 2.31 7.98 10.06
CA ASP A 71 1.92 6.64 10.53
C ASP A 71 0.56 6.73 11.23
N SER A 72 -0.34 5.82 10.84
CA SER A 72 -1.70 5.70 11.37
C SER A 72 -1.86 4.31 11.96
N PRO A 73 -2.63 4.14 13.05
CA PRO A 73 -2.86 2.83 13.67
C PRO A 73 -3.47 1.81 12.68
N VAL A 74 -4.14 2.27 11.62
CA VAL A 74 -4.66 1.39 10.57
C VAL A 74 -3.54 0.86 9.65
N ILE A 75 -2.48 1.64 9.42
CA ILE A 75 -1.33 1.25 8.61
C ILE A 75 -0.54 0.17 9.36
N ASP A 76 -0.32 0.36 10.66
CA ASP A 76 0.34 -0.64 11.52
C ASP A 76 -0.44 -1.96 11.56
N ALA A 77 -1.77 -1.88 11.60
CA ALA A 77 -2.63 -3.05 11.55
C ALA A 77 -2.48 -3.81 10.22
N VAL A 78 -2.35 -3.11 9.09
CA VAL A 78 -2.13 -3.74 7.78
C VAL A 78 -0.79 -4.47 7.75
N TYR A 79 0.30 -3.83 8.19
CA TYR A 79 1.61 -4.48 8.23
C TYR A 79 1.64 -5.66 9.20
N THR A 80 0.97 -5.54 10.35
CA THR A 80 0.84 -6.65 11.31
C THR A 80 0.11 -7.84 10.69
N ALA A 81 -1.00 -7.59 9.99
CA ALA A 81 -1.76 -8.63 9.32
C ALA A 81 -0.96 -9.32 8.21
N LEU A 82 -0.19 -8.56 7.42
CA LEU A 82 0.70 -9.11 6.38
C LEU A 82 1.81 -9.98 6.98
N LYS A 83 2.45 -9.50 8.05
CA LYS A 83 3.52 -10.24 8.74
C LYS A 83 3.02 -11.54 9.35
N GLU A 84 1.82 -11.53 9.94
CA GLU A 84 1.19 -12.73 10.47
C GLU A 84 0.84 -13.73 9.35
N ALA A 85 0.31 -13.24 8.23
CA ALA A 85 0.00 -14.08 7.08
C ALA A 85 1.27 -14.73 6.48
N GLU A 86 2.37 -13.98 6.43
CA GLU A 86 3.68 -14.49 6.01
C GLU A 86 4.20 -15.55 6.98
N ALA A 87 4.20 -15.28 8.29
CA ALA A 87 4.66 -16.23 9.31
C ALA A 87 3.89 -17.55 9.24
N ARG A 88 2.56 -17.49 9.17
CA ARG A 88 1.68 -18.67 9.06
C ARG A 88 1.88 -19.48 7.78
N SER A 89 2.45 -18.89 6.73
CA SER A 89 2.77 -19.61 5.49
C SER A 89 4.03 -20.47 5.62
N THR A 90 4.91 -20.13 6.58
CA THR A 90 6.19 -20.82 6.82
C THR A 90 6.18 -21.71 8.06
N ASP A 91 5.19 -21.57 8.93
CA ASP A 91 5.05 -22.37 10.14
C ASP A 91 4.92 -23.86 9.81
N LEU A 92 5.79 -24.68 10.39
CA LEU A 92 5.81 -26.13 10.19
C LEU A 92 4.56 -26.81 10.77
N LEU A 93 4.01 -26.25 11.85
CA LEU A 93 2.81 -26.73 12.50
C LEU A 93 1.80 -25.59 12.61
N PRO A 94 0.55 -25.75 12.12
CA PRO A 94 -0.45 -24.70 12.16
C PRO A 94 -1.06 -24.56 13.56
N TYR A 95 -0.28 -24.05 14.52
CA TYR A 95 -0.70 -23.88 15.91
C TYR A 95 -1.91 -22.94 16.06
N TRP A 96 -2.09 -22.02 15.10
CA TRP A 96 -3.25 -21.12 15.01
C TRP A 96 -4.58 -21.85 14.73
N GLN A 97 -4.55 -23.14 14.39
CA GLN A 97 -5.74 -24.00 14.26
C GLN A 97 -6.07 -24.77 15.53
N VAL A 98 -5.19 -24.76 16.54
CA VAL A 98 -5.44 -25.40 17.83
C VAL A 98 -6.48 -24.54 18.53
N GLY A 99 -7.73 -24.99 18.45
CA GLY A 99 -8.88 -24.26 18.99
C GLY A 99 -8.76 -24.04 20.49
N LEU A 100 -9.18 -22.85 20.92
CA LEU A 100 -9.75 -22.62 22.24
C LEU A 100 -11.20 -23.14 22.25
#